data_AF-A0A5J4P6I8-F1
#
_entry.id   AF-A0A5J4P6I8-F1
#
_cell.length_a   1.000
_cell.length_b   1.000
_cell.length_c   1.000
_cell.angle_alpha   90.00
_cell.angle_beta   90.00
_cell.angle_gamma   90.00
#
_symmetry.space_group_name_H-M   'P 1'
#
loop_
_entity.id
_entity.type
_entity.pdbx_description
1 polymer ?
#
loop_
_entity_poly.entity_id
_entity_poly.type
_entity_poly.pdbx_seq_one_letter_code
_entity_poly.pdbx_strand_id
1 'polypeptide(L)'
;NEAYSPSLDHRQDVGCNDIVDAAHYPWGWEMSGYDDGAWKEARILEQGQPYGLGTGYNWVLTPRDIPLMEEVSQRLGKIRRSNGLTVTDKFLKGQSPVVIPANQKVSVLIDQEFLTTAYPELTVSGGRGSSVRLTYAEALYKNGQKGNRNEIEGREIANAYFDQFYPDGGSNRLFRPLWFKTW
;
A
#
# COMPACT_ATOMS: atom_id res chain seq x y z
N ASN A 1 -11.15 -13.68 1.39
CA ASN A 1 -9.81 -13.85 0.80
C ASN A 1 -8.82 -13.74 1.94
N GLU A 2 -8.04 -14.79 2.21
CA GLU A 2 -7.09 -14.86 3.34
C GLU A 2 -5.80 -14.07 3.08
N ALA A 3 -5.60 -13.61 1.83
CA ALA A 3 -4.46 -12.78 1.47
C ALA A 3 -4.43 -11.42 2.17
N TYR A 4 -5.58 -10.89 2.59
CA TYR A 4 -5.67 -9.58 3.21
C TYR A 4 -6.16 -9.70 4.65
N SER A 5 -5.50 -8.97 5.54
CA SER A 5 -5.99 -8.75 6.90
C SER A 5 -5.73 -7.32 7.33
N PRO A 6 -6.64 -6.72 8.12
CA PRO A 6 -6.37 -5.42 8.72
C PRO A 6 -5.32 -5.58 9.82
N SER A 7 -4.32 -4.70 9.85
CA SER A 7 -3.48 -4.59 11.05
C SER A 7 -4.31 -4.04 12.21
N LEU A 8 -4.11 -4.60 13.40
CA LEU A 8 -4.73 -4.09 14.62
C LEU A 8 -3.89 -2.98 15.28
N ASP A 9 -2.67 -2.75 14.80
CA ASP A 9 -1.78 -1.70 15.26
C ASP A 9 -2.10 -0.37 14.57
N HIS A 10 -2.12 0.72 15.35
CA HIS A 10 -2.35 2.09 14.86
C HIS A 10 -3.64 2.29 14.04
N ARG A 11 -4.76 1.74 14.52
CA ARG A 11 -6.10 1.93 13.91
C ARG A 11 -6.50 3.41 13.89
N GLN A 12 -7.18 3.84 12.83
CA GLN A 12 -7.74 5.19 12.66
C GLN A 12 -9.18 5.13 12.18
N ASP A 13 -9.86 6.27 12.28
CA ASP A 13 -11.27 6.45 11.91
C ASP A 13 -11.55 6.22 10.42
N VAL A 14 -10.53 6.36 9.56
CA VAL A 14 -10.65 6.24 8.09
C VAL A 14 -10.17 4.89 7.54
N GLY A 15 -9.73 3.96 8.39
CA GLY A 15 -9.35 2.61 7.97
C GLY A 15 -8.16 2.02 8.74
N CYS A 16 -7.90 0.74 8.49
CA CYS A 16 -6.73 0.04 9.02
C CYS A 16 -5.56 0.10 8.03
N ASN A 17 -4.38 -0.24 8.55
CA ASN A 17 -3.20 -0.59 7.78
C ASN A 17 -3.40 -1.95 7.09
N ASP A 18 -2.86 -2.16 5.89
CA ASP A 18 -3.01 -3.42 5.15
C ASP A 18 -1.88 -4.40 5.47
N ILE A 19 -2.25 -5.65 5.75
CA ILE A 19 -1.32 -6.78 5.78
C ILE A 19 -1.70 -7.71 4.64
N VAL A 20 -0.76 -7.92 3.71
CA VAL A 20 -0.96 -8.81 2.55
C VAL A 20 0.00 -9.98 2.59
N ASP A 21 -0.55 -11.19 2.59
CA ASP A 21 0.18 -12.42 2.37
C ASP A 21 0.03 -12.87 0.91
N ALA A 22 1.10 -12.71 0.14
CA ALA A 22 1.11 -13.04 -1.28
C ALA A 22 0.95 -14.53 -1.56
N ALA A 23 1.23 -15.41 -0.58
CA ALA A 23 1.05 -16.85 -0.76
C ALA A 23 -0.43 -17.23 -0.93
N HIS A 24 -1.34 -16.42 -0.39
CA HIS A 24 -2.79 -16.62 -0.48
C HIS A 24 -3.45 -15.71 -1.53
N TYR A 25 -2.69 -14.81 -2.15
CA TYR A 25 -3.24 -13.87 -3.13
C TYR A 25 -3.58 -14.62 -4.44
N PRO A 26 -4.79 -14.42 -5.00
CA PRO A 26 -5.24 -15.14 -6.20
C PRO A 26 -4.62 -14.52 -7.45
N TRP A 27 -3.32 -14.67 -7.63
CA TRP A 27 -2.59 -14.04 -8.73
C TRP A 27 -3.16 -14.45 -10.09
N GLY A 28 -3.52 -13.45 -10.91
CA GLY A 28 -4.09 -13.68 -12.25
C GLY A 28 -5.59 -13.91 -12.27
N TRP A 29 -6.31 -13.75 -11.17
CA TRP A 29 -7.77 -13.95 -11.10
C TRP A 29 -8.59 -13.13 -12.10
N GLU A 30 -8.07 -11.98 -12.53
CA GLU A 30 -8.72 -11.10 -13.52
C GLU A 30 -8.58 -11.64 -14.96
N MET A 31 -7.80 -12.70 -15.16
CA MET A 31 -7.52 -13.27 -16.48
C MET A 31 -8.51 -14.39 -16.80
N SER A 32 -8.96 -14.45 -18.06
CA SER A 32 -9.96 -15.42 -18.55
C SER A 32 -9.64 -16.91 -18.36
N GLY A 33 -8.40 -17.27 -18.00
CA GLY A 33 -7.96 -18.65 -17.81
C GLY A 33 -7.68 -19.03 -16.35
N TYR A 34 -8.04 -18.18 -15.40
CA TYR A 34 -7.88 -18.48 -13.98
C TYR A 34 -8.84 -19.60 -13.56
N ASP A 35 -8.34 -20.56 -12.76
CA ASP A 35 -9.17 -21.60 -12.17
C ASP A 35 -9.86 -21.06 -10.91
N ASP A 36 -11.12 -20.66 -11.08
CA ASP A 36 -12.01 -20.17 -10.03
C ASP A 36 -12.95 -21.28 -9.48
N GLY A 37 -12.71 -22.56 -9.78
CA GLY A 37 -13.61 -23.66 -9.37
C GLY A 37 -13.78 -23.84 -7.86
N ALA A 38 -12.88 -23.28 -7.04
CA ALA A 38 -12.98 -23.27 -5.58
C ALA A 38 -13.71 -22.03 -5.01
N TRP A 39 -14.11 -21.07 -5.86
CA TRP A 39 -14.80 -19.87 -5.42
C TRP A 39 -16.22 -20.20 -4.97
N LYS A 40 -16.70 -19.42 -4.01
CA LYS A 40 -18.09 -19.52 -3.55
C LYS A 40 -18.97 -18.69 -4.49
N GLU A 41 -20.14 -19.23 -4.78
CA GLU A 41 -21.17 -18.51 -5.52
C GLU A 41 -21.49 -17.16 -4.87
N ALA A 42 -21.61 -16.13 -5.70
CA ALA A 42 -22.05 -14.82 -5.25
C ALA A 42 -23.52 -14.92 -4.79
N ARG A 43 -23.84 -14.25 -3.68
CA ARG A 43 -25.22 -14.15 -3.18
C ARG A 43 -25.73 -12.74 -3.32
N ILE A 44 -26.99 -12.61 -3.71
CA ILE A 44 -27.69 -11.33 -3.68
C ILE A 44 -27.91 -10.96 -2.21
N LEU A 45 -27.44 -9.77 -1.82
CA LEU A 45 -27.75 -9.20 -0.51
C LEU A 45 -29.08 -8.45 -0.58
N GLU A 46 -29.13 -7.41 -1.42
CA GLU A 46 -30.31 -6.58 -1.66
C GLU A 46 -30.31 -6.05 -3.09
N GLN A 47 -31.48 -5.66 -3.59
CA GLN A 47 -31.62 -5.05 -4.91
C GLN A 47 -31.47 -3.53 -4.81
N GLY A 48 -30.59 -2.94 -5.62
CA GLY A 48 -30.49 -1.48 -5.74
C GLY A 48 -31.72 -0.86 -6.42
N GLN A 49 -32.14 0.32 -5.97
CA GLN A 49 -33.32 1.01 -6.49
C GLN A 49 -32.96 2.41 -7.00
N PRO A 50 -33.44 2.84 -8.18
CA PRO A 50 -33.27 4.22 -8.62
C PRO A 50 -33.85 5.21 -7.62
N TYR A 51 -33.17 6.35 -7.45
CA TYR A 51 -33.66 7.46 -6.64
C TYR A 51 -35.09 7.87 -7.04
N GLY A 52 -35.99 7.95 -6.06
CA GLY A 52 -37.39 8.37 -6.23
C GLY A 52 -38.42 7.27 -6.51
N LEU A 53 -38.01 6.01 -6.67
CA LEU A 53 -38.96 4.89 -6.90
C LEU A 53 -39.35 4.11 -5.63
N GLY A 54 -38.52 4.15 -4.58
CA GLY A 54 -38.70 3.41 -3.34
C GLY A 54 -39.13 4.27 -2.16
N THR A 55 -39.76 3.66 -1.16
CA THR A 55 -40.08 4.28 0.14
C THR A 55 -39.05 3.95 1.23
N GLY A 56 -38.08 3.07 0.93
CA GLY A 56 -36.99 2.67 1.84
C GLY A 56 -35.64 3.27 1.43
N TYR A 57 -34.68 3.27 2.36
CA TYR A 57 -33.32 3.79 2.16
C TYR A 57 -32.31 2.70 1.73
N ASN A 58 -32.76 1.67 1.01
CA ASN A 58 -31.91 0.53 0.67
C ASN A 58 -31.24 0.73 -0.69
N TRP A 59 -29.90 0.75 -0.72
CA TRP A 59 -29.04 0.83 -1.91
C TRP A 59 -29.58 1.73 -3.04
N VAL A 60 -29.88 2.99 -2.70
CA VAL A 60 -30.42 3.97 -3.64
C VAL A 60 -29.36 4.35 -4.68
N LEU A 61 -29.69 4.15 -5.95
CA LEU A 61 -28.84 4.42 -7.09
C LEU A 61 -29.22 5.77 -7.70
N THR A 62 -28.26 6.71 -7.71
CA THR A 62 -28.37 7.98 -8.41
C THR A 62 -27.15 8.16 -9.31
N PRO A 63 -27.29 8.75 -10.50
CA PRO A 63 -26.15 9.21 -11.26
C PRO A 63 -25.28 10.12 -10.39
N ARG A 64 -23.96 9.92 -10.46
CA ARG A 64 -22.98 10.79 -9.82
C ARG A 64 -23.02 12.16 -10.49
N ASP A 65 -23.06 13.24 -9.71
CA ASP A 65 -23.07 14.64 -10.15
C ASP A 65 -21.72 15.36 -9.96
N ILE A 66 -20.76 14.70 -9.30
CA ILE A 66 -19.38 15.15 -9.14
C ILE A 66 -18.39 14.32 -9.98
N PRO A 67 -17.17 14.81 -10.24
CA PRO A 67 -16.15 14.02 -10.92
C PRO A 67 -15.77 12.73 -10.17
N LEU A 68 -15.19 11.77 -10.90
CA LEU A 68 -14.51 10.63 -10.27
C LEU A 68 -13.29 11.10 -9.48
N MET A 69 -12.95 10.35 -8.44
CA MET A 69 -11.65 10.52 -7.79
C MET A 69 -10.56 10.24 -8.82
N GLU A 70 -9.60 11.15 -8.93
CA GLU A 70 -8.48 11.01 -9.86
C GLU A 70 -7.27 10.38 -9.16
N GLU A 71 -6.53 9.57 -9.92
CA GLU A 71 -5.25 9.03 -9.52
C GLU A 71 -4.24 9.34 -10.62
N VAL A 72 -3.12 9.96 -10.23
CA VAL A 72 -2.04 10.32 -11.15
C VAL A 72 -0.77 9.63 -10.69
N SER A 73 -0.15 8.87 -11.58
CA SER A 73 1.14 8.22 -11.30
C SER A 73 2.22 9.26 -10.98
N GLN A 74 2.86 9.11 -9.82
CA GLN A 74 3.96 9.96 -9.37
C GLN A 74 5.21 9.11 -9.11
N ARG A 75 6.39 9.66 -9.40
CA ARG A 75 7.66 9.06 -8.99
C ARG A 75 8.05 9.58 -7.60
N LEU A 76 8.61 8.68 -6.79
CA LEU A 76 9.17 9.04 -5.49
C LEU A 76 10.40 9.93 -5.67
N GLY A 77 10.55 10.94 -4.82
CA GLY A 77 11.54 12.01 -4.98
C GLY A 77 12.99 11.55 -4.85
N LYS A 78 13.44 11.29 -3.62
CA LYS A 78 14.86 10.96 -3.35
C LYS A 78 15.07 10.06 -2.14
N ILE A 79 16.18 9.33 -2.15
CA ILE A 79 16.65 8.55 -1.02
C ILE A 79 17.46 9.43 -0.08
N ARG A 80 17.01 9.53 1.17
CA ARG A 80 17.65 10.35 2.22
C ARG A 80 18.58 9.56 3.12
N ARG A 81 18.29 8.28 3.34
CA ARG A 81 19.08 7.38 4.20
C ARG A 81 18.87 5.95 3.73
N SER A 82 19.94 5.16 3.72
CA SER A 82 19.87 3.71 3.52
C SER A 82 20.75 3.00 4.55
N ASN A 83 20.30 1.85 5.05
CA ASN A 83 21.05 1.02 5.99
C ASN A 83 21.01 -0.43 5.54
N GLY A 84 22.12 -1.16 5.71
CA GLY A 84 22.27 -2.56 5.28
C GLY A 84 22.57 -2.76 3.79
N LEU A 85 22.30 -1.77 2.93
CA LEU A 85 22.67 -1.75 1.51
C LEU A 85 22.67 -0.31 0.99
N THR A 86 23.58 0.03 0.08
CA THR A 86 23.52 1.31 -0.64
C THR A 86 22.39 1.27 -1.66
N VAL A 87 21.43 2.18 -1.51
CA VAL A 87 20.33 2.34 -2.48
C VAL A 87 20.41 3.73 -3.09
N THR A 88 20.27 3.83 -4.40
CA THR A 88 20.35 5.09 -5.15
C THR A 88 19.01 5.45 -5.77
N ASP A 89 18.81 6.72 -6.13
CA ASP A 89 17.58 7.21 -6.76
C ASP A 89 17.27 6.56 -8.11
N LYS A 90 18.22 5.81 -8.70
CA LYS A 90 17.95 4.97 -9.88
C LYS A 90 16.83 3.96 -9.60
N PHE A 91 16.68 3.51 -8.36
CA PHE A 91 15.56 2.66 -7.95
C PHE A 91 14.23 3.39 -8.05
N LEU A 92 14.12 4.58 -7.45
CA LEU A 92 12.90 5.38 -7.46
C LEU A 92 12.47 5.78 -8.88
N LYS A 93 13.45 5.95 -9.77
CA LYS A 93 13.25 6.29 -11.19
C LYS A 93 12.96 5.08 -12.08
N GLY A 94 12.92 3.86 -11.53
CA GLY A 94 12.71 2.63 -12.29
C GLY A 94 13.86 2.27 -13.25
N GLN A 95 15.05 2.84 -13.03
CA GLN A 95 16.23 2.64 -13.88
C GLN A 95 17.07 1.44 -13.45
N SER A 96 16.97 1.02 -12.18
CA SER A 96 17.68 -0.14 -11.65
C SER A 96 16.91 -0.75 -10.47
N PRO A 97 16.77 -2.08 -10.37
CA PRO A 97 16.20 -2.70 -9.18
C PRO A 97 17.16 -2.60 -7.99
N VAL A 98 16.60 -2.84 -6.79
CA VAL A 98 17.37 -3.06 -5.56
C VAL A 98 17.32 -4.54 -5.24
N VAL A 99 18.48 -5.18 -5.23
CA VAL A 99 18.60 -6.62 -4.93
C VAL A 99 19.03 -6.77 -3.48
N ILE A 100 18.14 -7.31 -2.67
CA ILE A 100 18.41 -7.60 -1.25
C ILE A 100 18.83 -9.07 -1.12
N PRO A 101 20.05 -9.37 -0.65
CA PRO A 101 20.48 -10.75 -0.42
C PRO A 101 19.65 -11.44 0.66
N ALA A 102 19.63 -12.77 0.66
CA ALA A 102 18.99 -13.54 1.70
C ALA A 102 19.56 -13.20 3.09
N ASN A 103 18.71 -13.27 4.13
CA ASN A 103 19.06 -13.01 5.53
C ASN A 103 19.59 -11.60 5.83
N GLN A 104 19.28 -10.61 4.98
CA GLN A 104 19.63 -9.21 5.20
C GLN A 104 18.42 -8.39 5.62
N LYS A 105 18.65 -7.40 6.49
CA LYS A 105 17.69 -6.34 6.80
C LYS A 105 18.17 -5.03 6.17
N VAL A 106 17.36 -4.48 5.27
CA VAL A 106 17.63 -3.20 4.61
C VAL A 106 16.52 -2.22 4.99
N SER A 107 16.89 -0.99 5.30
CA SER A 107 15.93 0.11 5.44
C SER A 107 16.30 1.27 4.54
N VAL A 108 15.29 1.90 3.94
CA VAL A 108 15.44 3.03 3.03
C VAL A 108 14.46 4.11 3.48
N LEU A 109 14.98 5.30 3.79
CA LEU A 109 14.17 6.50 4.02
C LEU A 109 14.04 7.24 2.70
N ILE A 110 12.81 7.36 2.23
CA ILE A 110 12.45 8.05 0.99
C ILE A 110 11.76 9.35 1.35
N ASP A 111 12.10 10.40 0.63
CA ASP A 111 11.51 11.74 0.75
C ASP A 111 10.78 12.07 -0.55
N GLN A 112 9.46 12.28 -0.44
CA GLN A 112 8.59 12.67 -1.55
C GLN A 112 8.77 14.15 -1.95
N GLU A 113 9.56 14.91 -1.19
CA GLU A 113 9.89 16.33 -1.40
C GLU A 113 8.72 17.31 -1.19
N PHE A 114 7.48 16.88 -1.41
CA PHE A 114 6.24 17.60 -1.11
C PHE A 114 5.29 16.68 -0.33
N LEU A 115 4.35 17.27 0.41
CA LEU A 115 3.33 16.50 1.14
C LEU A 115 2.32 15.98 0.12
N THR A 116 2.03 14.68 0.13
CA THR A 116 1.09 14.06 -0.82
C THR A 116 0.11 13.14 -0.11
N THR A 117 -1.00 12.84 -0.79
CA THR A 117 -1.98 11.85 -0.38
C THR A 117 -2.08 10.80 -1.49
N ALA A 118 -1.47 9.64 -1.28
CA ALA A 118 -1.32 8.62 -2.32
C ALA A 118 -1.19 7.22 -1.70
N TYR A 119 -0.88 6.20 -2.50
CA TYR A 119 -0.35 4.92 -2.05
C TYR A 119 0.85 4.54 -2.93
N PRO A 120 1.92 3.93 -2.37
CA PRO A 120 3.06 3.48 -3.17
C PRO A 120 2.75 2.16 -3.86
N GLU A 121 3.30 2.00 -5.05
CA GLU A 121 3.33 0.73 -5.77
C GLU A 121 4.74 0.14 -5.75
N LEU A 122 4.86 -1.14 -5.37
CA LEU A 122 6.13 -1.84 -5.32
C LEU A 122 6.06 -3.15 -6.09
N THR A 123 6.88 -3.28 -7.14
CA THR A 123 7.08 -4.55 -7.84
C THR A 123 8.19 -5.36 -7.16
N VAL A 124 7.89 -6.58 -6.76
CA VAL A 124 8.80 -7.49 -6.03
C VAL A 124 8.93 -8.81 -6.79
N SER A 125 10.17 -9.33 -6.83
CA SER A 125 10.47 -10.67 -7.32
C SER A 125 11.25 -11.45 -6.25
N GLY A 126 10.89 -12.72 -6.03
CA GLY A 126 11.52 -13.56 -5.02
C GLY A 126 11.09 -13.21 -3.60
N GLY A 127 12.00 -13.38 -2.62
CA GLY A 127 11.78 -12.95 -1.24
C GLY A 127 10.80 -13.80 -0.43
N ARG A 128 10.58 -15.07 -0.78
CA ARG A 128 9.75 -15.97 0.04
C ARG A 128 10.25 -16.01 1.48
N GLY A 129 9.34 -15.86 2.45
CA GLY A 129 9.67 -15.83 3.87
C GLY A 129 10.28 -14.51 4.36
N SER A 130 10.39 -13.51 3.48
CA SER A 130 10.74 -12.14 3.87
C SER A 130 9.49 -11.30 4.18
N SER A 131 9.71 -10.08 4.63
CA SER A 131 8.65 -9.12 4.91
C SER A 131 9.07 -7.75 4.39
N VAL A 132 8.19 -7.06 3.67
CA VAL A 132 8.38 -5.68 3.23
C VAL A 132 7.40 -4.78 3.97
N ARG A 133 7.93 -3.84 4.76
CA ARG A 133 7.12 -2.86 5.48
C ARG A 133 7.29 -1.50 4.85
N LEU A 134 6.19 -0.89 4.44
CA LEU A 134 6.14 0.50 4.00
C LEU A 134 5.60 1.33 5.15
N THR A 135 6.34 2.35 5.59
CA THR A 135 5.94 3.20 6.72
C THR A 135 5.85 4.65 6.27
N TYR A 136 4.78 5.34 6.67
CA TYR A 136 4.42 6.66 6.17
C TYR A 136 4.52 7.72 7.27
N ALA A 137 5.17 8.83 6.98
CA ALA A 137 5.27 9.94 7.93
C ALA A 137 5.43 11.27 7.20
N GLU A 138 4.65 12.27 7.60
CA GLU A 138 4.77 13.64 7.08
C GLU A 138 6.07 14.33 7.51
N ALA A 139 6.60 13.93 8.67
CA ALA A 139 7.87 14.39 9.23
C ALA A 139 8.41 13.40 10.28
N LEU A 140 9.70 13.50 10.58
CA LEU A 140 10.39 12.64 11.54
C LEU A 140 10.42 13.24 12.94
N TYR A 141 10.65 12.39 13.94
CA TYR A 141 10.67 12.72 15.35
C TYR A 141 12.07 12.67 15.94
N LYS A 142 12.33 13.49 16.96
CA LYS A 142 13.49 13.39 17.85
C LYS A 142 13.03 13.69 19.26
N ASN A 143 13.34 12.81 20.21
CA ASN A 143 12.93 12.94 21.61
C ASN A 143 11.41 13.20 21.78
N GLY A 144 10.58 12.49 20.99
CA GLY A 144 9.13 12.64 21.00
C GLY A 144 8.58 13.91 20.33
N GLN A 145 9.43 14.79 19.79
CA GLN A 145 9.00 16.02 19.11
C GLN A 145 9.06 15.88 17.59
N LYS A 146 7.92 16.16 16.92
CA LYS A 146 7.82 16.21 15.46
C LYS A 146 8.67 17.38 14.92
N GLY A 147 9.52 17.11 13.94
CA GLY A 147 10.41 18.09 13.34
C GLY A 147 9.87 18.73 12.07
N ASN A 148 10.71 19.56 11.45
CA ASN A 148 10.57 19.94 10.06
C ASN A 148 10.83 18.71 9.17
N ARG A 149 10.00 18.50 8.14
CA ARG A 149 10.11 17.36 7.23
C ARG A 149 11.45 17.24 6.50
N ASN A 150 12.16 18.36 6.32
CA ASN A 150 13.46 18.39 5.65
C ASN A 150 14.60 17.91 6.57
N GLU A 151 14.41 17.92 7.88
CA GLU A 151 15.41 17.52 8.87
C GLU A 151 15.32 16.01 9.15
N ILE A 152 16.42 15.30 8.91
CA ILE A 152 16.49 13.84 9.12
C ILE A 152 17.55 13.39 10.13
N GLU A 153 18.48 14.29 10.48
CA GLU A 153 19.66 13.93 11.26
C GLU A 153 19.29 13.66 12.73
N GLY A 154 19.71 12.50 13.25
CA GLY A 154 19.30 12.01 14.55
C GLY A 154 17.77 11.90 14.75
N ARG A 155 17.01 11.80 13.66
CA ARG A 155 15.54 11.67 13.66
C ARG A 155 15.09 10.31 13.14
N GLU A 156 13.93 9.88 13.61
CA GLU A 156 13.34 8.58 13.31
C GLU A 156 11.85 8.70 12.95
N ILE A 157 11.34 7.67 12.28
CA ILE A 157 9.90 7.53 12.08
C ILE A 157 9.31 7.02 13.40
N ALA A 158 8.30 7.70 13.92
CA ALA A 158 7.58 7.31 15.13
C ALA A 158 6.07 7.50 14.92
N ASN A 159 5.26 6.66 15.57
CA ASN A 159 3.80 6.71 15.53
C ASN A 159 3.21 6.72 14.11
N ALA A 160 3.79 5.93 13.21
CA ALA A 160 3.50 5.98 11.80
C ALA A 160 2.59 4.86 11.32
N TYR A 161 1.80 5.16 10.29
CA TYR A 161 1.06 4.17 9.52
C TYR A 161 2.03 3.28 8.79
N PHE A 162 1.60 2.05 8.52
CA PHE A 162 2.37 1.16 7.70
C PHE A 162 1.50 0.21 6.92
N ASP A 163 1.99 -0.29 5.80
CA ASP A 163 1.46 -1.49 5.17
C ASP A 163 2.55 -2.56 5.20
N GLN A 164 2.13 -3.82 5.29
CA GLN A 164 3.01 -4.96 5.42
C GLN A 164 2.70 -5.97 4.32
N PHE A 165 3.74 -6.33 3.56
CA PHE A 165 3.65 -7.34 2.52
C PHE A 165 4.56 -8.52 2.85
N TYR A 166 4.06 -9.74 2.64
CA TYR A 166 4.81 -10.98 2.74
C TYR A 166 4.92 -11.62 1.34
N PRO A 167 6.08 -11.51 0.66
CA PRO A 167 6.26 -12.08 -0.67
C PRO A 167 6.21 -13.61 -0.70
N ASP A 168 5.66 -14.17 -1.79
CA ASP A 168 5.51 -15.62 -2.03
C ASP A 168 6.74 -16.26 -2.71
N GLY A 169 7.66 -15.43 -3.21
CA GLY A 169 8.79 -15.89 -4.03
C GLY A 169 8.55 -15.83 -5.53
N GLY A 170 7.36 -15.42 -5.98
CA GLY A 170 7.03 -15.25 -7.39
C GLY A 170 7.79 -14.08 -8.03
N SER A 171 7.70 -13.97 -9.35
CA SER A 171 8.28 -12.86 -10.11
C SER A 171 7.25 -11.75 -10.34
N ASN A 172 7.70 -10.51 -10.31
CA ASN A 172 6.94 -9.32 -10.71
C ASN A 172 5.58 -9.20 -10.00
N ARG A 173 5.54 -9.48 -8.69
CA ARG A 173 4.36 -9.25 -7.85
C ARG A 173 4.21 -7.75 -7.61
N LEU A 174 3.09 -7.18 -8.01
CA LEU A 174 2.74 -5.80 -7.69
C LEU A 174 2.08 -5.76 -6.31
N PHE A 175 2.74 -5.15 -5.35
CA PHE A 175 2.16 -4.79 -4.06
C PHE A 175 1.68 -3.35 -4.09
N ARG A 176 0.41 -3.16 -3.73
CA ARG A 176 -0.19 -1.85 -3.46
C ARG A 176 -1.19 -1.99 -2.30
N PRO A 177 -1.25 -1.00 -1.39
CA PRO A 177 -2.30 -0.92 -0.38
C PRO A 177 -3.69 -0.74 -1.02
N LEU A 178 -4.75 -1.03 -0.27
CA LEU A 178 -6.14 -0.75 -0.64
C LEU A 178 -6.50 0.72 -0.43
N TRP A 179 -5.74 1.45 0.41
CA TRP A 179 -6.05 2.82 0.77
C TRP A 179 -4.84 3.73 0.83
N PHE A 180 -5.03 4.98 0.40
CA PHE A 180 -4.00 6.01 0.47
C PHE A 180 -3.68 6.44 1.91
N LYS A 181 -2.51 7.05 2.10
CA LYS A 181 -2.07 7.73 3.31
C LYS A 181 -1.49 9.10 2.94
N THR A 182 -1.23 9.94 3.94
CA THR A 182 -0.57 11.24 3.75
C THR A 182 0.85 11.21 4.31
N TRP A 183 1.84 11.66 3.53
CA TRP A 183 3.27 11.69 3.90
C TRP A 183 4.07 12.74 3.10
#